data_AF-I6QLR5-F1
#
_entry.id   AF-I6QLR5-F1
#
_cell.length_a   1.000
_cell.length_b   1.000
_cell.length_c   1.000
_cell.angle_alpha   90.00
_cell.angle_beta   90.00
_cell.angle_gamma   90.00
#
_symmetry.space_group_name_H-M   'P 1'
#
loop_
_entity.id
_entity.type
_entity.pdbx_description
1 polymer ?
#
loop_
_entity_poly.entity_id
_entity_poly.type
_entity_poly.pdbx_seq_one_letter_code
_entity_poly.pdbx_strand_id
1 'polypeptide(L)'
;RGHEFISYGRSDMAMNHYTPYYREMRKMGMNHLFSPTRVATFKHVREEEARTMMAKIEKAAERSEPVDISELMLTFTNSVVCRQAFGKKYNEDGEEMKRFIKILYGTQSV
;
A
#
# COMPACT_ATOMS: atom_id res chain seq x y z
N ARG A 1 2.65 18.71 -7.59
CA ARG A 1 3.51 18.66 -6.37
C ARG A 1 3.48 17.30 -5.68
N GLY A 2 2.31 16.68 -5.45
CA GLY A 2 2.25 15.36 -4.80
C GLY A 2 2.99 14.24 -5.55
N HIS A 3 2.85 14.16 -6.88
CA HIS A 3 3.54 13.15 -7.69
C HIS A 3 5.07 13.28 -7.62
N GLU A 4 5.61 14.50 -7.56
CA GLU A 4 7.05 14.77 -7.46
C GLU A 4 7.61 14.31 -6.11
N PHE A 5 6.82 14.49 -5.04
CA PHE A 5 7.17 14.02 -3.69
C PHE A 5 7.18 12.48 -3.62
N ILE A 6 6.13 11.80 -4.11
CA ILE A 6 6.08 10.33 -4.10
C ILE A 6 7.14 9.71 -5.01
N SER A 7 7.41 10.32 -6.16
CA SER A 7 8.38 9.82 -7.13
C SER A 7 9.83 10.16 -6.78
N TYR A 8 10.08 10.88 -5.68
CA TYR A 8 11.40 11.42 -5.34
C TYR A 8 12.04 12.15 -6.52
N GLY A 9 11.28 13.08 -7.13
CA GLY A 9 11.73 13.79 -8.33
C GLY A 9 11.94 12.85 -9.54
N ARG A 10 11.03 11.89 -9.74
CA ARG A 10 11.09 10.86 -10.81
C ARG A 10 12.31 9.94 -10.72
N SER A 11 12.77 9.64 -9.51
CA SER A 11 13.83 8.67 -9.24
C SER A 11 13.31 7.29 -8.82
N ASP A 12 12.00 7.15 -8.58
CA ASP A 12 11.35 5.91 -8.16
C ASP A 12 11.20 4.87 -9.29
N MET A 13 10.67 3.68 -9.00
CA MET A 13 10.49 2.62 -10.02
C MET A 13 9.19 2.72 -10.82
N ALA A 14 8.23 3.54 -10.41
CA ALA A 14 6.92 3.67 -11.06
C ALA A 14 6.85 4.85 -12.03
N MET A 15 7.48 6.00 -11.70
CA MET A 15 7.34 7.25 -12.48
C MET A 15 8.65 7.76 -13.14
N ASN A 16 9.75 7.02 -13.01
CA ASN A 16 11.04 7.36 -13.63
C ASN A 16 11.04 7.09 -15.14
N HIS A 17 11.92 7.80 -15.84
CA HIS A 17 12.22 7.59 -17.25
C HIS A 17 12.92 6.24 -17.49
N TYR A 18 12.73 5.69 -18.68
CA TYR A 18 13.35 4.43 -19.07
C TYR A 18 14.86 4.61 -19.29
N THR A 19 15.65 4.32 -18.26
CA THR A 19 17.11 4.45 -18.24
C THR A 19 17.79 3.10 -17.97
N PRO A 20 19.11 2.95 -18.22
CA PRO A 20 19.85 1.76 -17.80
C PRO A 20 19.71 1.47 -16.29
N TYR A 21 19.80 2.51 -15.46
CA TYR A 21 19.58 2.41 -14.01
C TYR A 21 18.19 1.87 -13.67
N TYR A 22 17.14 2.44 -14.28
CA TYR A 22 15.76 1.98 -14.11
C TYR A 22 15.60 0.50 -14.44
N ARG A 23 16.19 0.02 -15.54
CA ARG A 23 16.11 -1.39 -15.95
C ARG A 23 16.72 -2.31 -14.92
N GLU A 24 17.91 -1.98 -14.40
CA GLU A 24 18.57 -2.78 -13.38
C GLU A 24 17.78 -2.80 -12.07
N MET A 25 17.31 -1.64 -11.60
CA MET A 25 16.46 -1.56 -10.40
C MET A 25 15.16 -2.36 -10.54
N ARG A 26 14.48 -2.24 -11.69
CA ARG A 26 13.25 -2.99 -11.97
C ARG A 26 13.51 -4.49 -12.02
N LYS A 27 14.62 -4.93 -12.63
CA LYS A 27 15.02 -6.34 -12.68
C LYS A 27 15.28 -6.90 -11.28
N MET A 28 16.02 -6.17 -10.44
CA MET A 28 16.25 -6.57 -9.04
C MET A 28 14.94 -6.66 -8.26
N GLY A 29 14.07 -5.65 -8.37
CA GLY A 29 12.76 -5.63 -7.71
C GLY A 29 11.89 -6.81 -8.14
N MET A 30 11.80 -7.09 -9.44
CA MET A 30 10.98 -8.20 -9.95
C MET A 30 11.49 -9.57 -9.51
N ASN A 31 12.81 -9.76 -9.47
CA ASN A 31 13.39 -11.06 -9.11
C ASN A 31 13.37 -11.32 -7.59
N HIS A 32 13.58 -10.28 -6.77
CA HIS A 32 13.80 -10.45 -5.33
C HIS A 32 12.67 -9.96 -4.45
N LEU A 33 11.86 -8.99 -4.88
CA LEU A 33 10.75 -8.45 -4.08
C LEU A 33 9.41 -8.97 -4.59
N PHE A 34 9.22 -8.97 -5.92
CA PHE A 34 7.95 -9.29 -6.56
C PHE A 34 7.93 -10.64 -7.27
N SER A 35 8.91 -11.52 -7.02
CA SER A 35 8.91 -12.84 -7.63
C SER A 35 7.73 -13.68 -7.12
N PRO A 36 7.15 -14.58 -7.92
CA PRO A 36 6.01 -15.40 -7.51
C PRO A 36 6.25 -16.14 -6.19
N THR A 37 7.46 -16.66 -5.99
CA THR A 37 7.87 -17.31 -4.74
C THR A 37 7.82 -16.35 -3.55
N ARG A 38 8.33 -15.12 -3.68
CA ARG A 38 8.26 -14.12 -2.60
C ARG A 38 6.83 -13.67 -2.33
N VAL A 39 6.07 -13.38 -3.37
CA VAL A 39 4.64 -13.02 -3.24
C VAL A 39 3.84 -14.12 -2.53
N ALA A 40 4.15 -15.40 -2.80
CA ALA A 40 3.54 -16.54 -2.13
C ALA A 40 3.89 -16.61 -0.64
N THR A 41 5.13 -16.29 -0.24
CA THR A 41 5.50 -16.30 1.19
C THR A 41 4.73 -15.29 2.04
N PHE A 42 4.27 -14.19 1.45
CA PHE A 42 3.45 -13.18 2.11
C PHE A 42 1.94 -13.45 2.05
N LYS A 43 1.52 -14.65 1.62
CA LYS A 43 0.10 -15.03 1.58
C LYS A 43 -0.57 -14.85 2.96
N HIS A 44 0.09 -15.31 4.02
CA HIS A 44 -0.42 -15.21 5.39
C HIS A 44 -0.72 -13.75 5.80
N VAL A 45 0.14 -12.80 5.43
CA VAL A 45 -0.09 -11.36 5.69
C VAL A 45 -1.38 -10.88 5.03
N ARG A 46 -1.59 -11.25 3.76
CA ARG A 46 -2.81 -10.84 3.03
C ARG A 46 -4.07 -11.46 3.65
N GLU A 47 -4.00 -12.71 4.06
CA GLU A 47 -5.13 -13.40 4.72
C GLU A 47 -5.45 -12.78 6.10
N GLU A 48 -4.44 -12.42 6.88
CA GLU A 48 -4.63 -11.76 8.17
C GLU A 48 -5.23 -10.36 8.04
N GLU A 49 -4.71 -9.54 7.13
CA GLU A 49 -5.25 -8.20 6.89
C GLU A 49 -6.65 -8.26 6.27
N ALA A 50 -6.94 -9.27 5.42
CA ALA A 50 -8.27 -9.47 4.87
C ALA A 50 -9.27 -9.88 5.95
N ARG A 51 -8.87 -10.76 6.88
CA ARG A 51 -9.71 -11.11 8.04
C ARG A 51 -9.99 -9.89 8.91
N THR A 52 -8.99 -9.03 9.13
CA THR A 52 -9.15 -7.78 9.88
C THR A 52 -10.15 -6.84 9.19
N MET A 53 -10.04 -6.71 7.87
CA MET A 53 -10.97 -5.94 7.05
C MET A 53 -12.40 -6.49 7.13
N MET A 54 -12.59 -7.81 7.01
CA MET A 54 -13.90 -8.45 7.12
C MET A 54 -14.53 -8.25 8.50
N ALA A 55 -13.75 -8.38 9.57
CA ALA A 55 -14.23 -8.13 10.93
C ALA A 55 -14.73 -6.69 11.13
N LYS A 56 -14.17 -5.70 10.41
CA LYS A 56 -14.69 -4.32 10.43
C LYS A 56 -16.03 -4.21 9.70
N ILE A 57 -16.16 -4.88 8.56
CA ILE A 57 -17.41 -4.92 7.79
C ILE A 57 -18.51 -5.58 8.62
N GLU A 58 -18.23 -6.73 9.25
CA GLU A 58 -19.16 -7.44 10.12
C GLU A 58 -19.67 -6.54 11.26
N LYS A 59 -18.75 -5.85 11.96
CA LYS A 59 -19.10 -4.90 13.03
C LYS A 59 -19.93 -3.71 12.55
N ALA A 60 -19.64 -3.17 11.36
CA ALA A 60 -20.42 -2.09 10.79
C ALA A 60 -21.83 -2.59 10.41
N ALA A 61 -21.94 -3.80 9.86
CA ALA A 61 -23.21 -4.42 9.52
C ALA A 61 -24.07 -4.69 10.77
N GLU A 62 -23.49 -5.17 11.86
CA GLU A 62 -24.17 -5.34 13.16
C GLU A 62 -24.79 -4.02 13.66
N ARG A 63 -24.12 -2.89 13.41
CA ARG A 63 -24.58 -1.54 13.78
C ARG A 63 -25.43 -0.87 12.70
N SER A 64 -25.66 -1.52 11.56
CA SER A 64 -26.29 -0.93 10.37
C SER A 64 -25.63 0.39 9.92
N GLU A 65 -24.30 0.47 10.08
CA GLU A 65 -23.51 1.64 9.70
C GLU A 65 -22.99 1.54 8.26
N PRO A 66 -22.96 2.66 7.51
CA PRO A 66 -22.33 2.68 6.20
C PRO A 66 -20.81 2.47 6.32
N VAL A 67 -20.21 1.84 5.31
CA VAL A 67 -18.77 1.62 5.21
C VAL A 67 -18.23 2.36 3.99
N ASP A 68 -17.23 3.22 4.19
CA ASP A 68 -16.44 3.78 3.09
C ASP A 68 -15.47 2.72 2.57
N ILE A 69 -15.79 2.15 1.41
CA ILE A 69 -14.98 1.11 0.76
C ILE A 69 -13.62 1.67 0.32
N SER A 70 -13.55 2.96 -0.04
CA SER A 70 -12.31 3.59 -0.50
C SER A 70 -11.32 3.68 0.66
N GLU A 71 -11.75 4.19 1.80
CA GLU A 71 -10.93 4.25 3.02
C GLU A 71 -10.54 2.85 3.50
N LEU A 72 -11.48 1.90 3.47
CA LEU A 72 -11.23 0.52 3.88
C LEU A 72 -10.17 -0.15 3.00
N MET A 73 -10.27 -0.01 1.68
CA MET A 73 -9.31 -0.60 0.73
C MET A 73 -7.94 0.07 0.79
N LEU A 74 -7.88 1.39 0.99
CA LEU A 74 -6.62 2.11 1.22
C LEU A 74 -5.92 1.62 2.47
N THR A 75 -6.68 1.45 3.56
CA THR A 75 -6.18 0.95 4.84
C THR A 75 -5.67 -0.48 4.72
N PHE A 76 -6.46 -1.37 4.11
CA PHE A 76 -6.06 -2.76 3.84
C PHE A 76 -4.77 -2.81 3.00
N THR A 77 -4.72 -2.07 1.89
CA THR A 77 -3.56 -2.05 1.00
C THR A 77 -2.31 -1.54 1.72
N ASN A 78 -2.43 -0.45 2.49
CA ASN A 78 -1.31 0.08 3.26
C ASN A 78 -0.82 -0.93 4.31
N SER A 79 -1.72 -1.52 5.10
CA SER A 79 -1.36 -2.53 6.11
C SER A 79 -0.62 -3.72 5.47
N VAL A 80 -1.11 -4.21 4.33
CA VAL A 80 -0.47 -5.29 3.57
C VAL A 80 0.93 -4.89 3.07
N VAL A 81 1.05 -3.72 2.43
CA VAL A 81 2.33 -3.25 1.87
C VAL A 81 3.34 -2.94 2.96
N CYS A 82 2.95 -2.25 4.03
CA CYS A 82 3.82 -1.89 5.14
C CYS A 82 4.34 -3.12 5.88
N ARG A 83 3.50 -4.15 6.08
CA ARG A 83 3.94 -5.40 6.67
C ARG A 83 4.91 -6.17 5.76
N GLN A 84 4.68 -6.17 4.45
CA GLN A 84 5.58 -6.84 3.50
C GLN A 84 6.91 -6.09 3.33
N ALA A 85 6.88 -4.76 3.24
CA ALA A 85 8.06 -3.94 2.97
C ALA A 85 8.90 -3.65 4.22
N PHE A 86 8.25 -3.45 5.37
CA PHE A 86 8.92 -2.99 6.60
C PHE A 86 8.78 -3.94 7.78
N GLY A 87 8.00 -5.03 7.65
CA GLY A 87 7.73 -5.95 8.76
C GLY A 87 6.91 -5.34 9.90
N LYS A 88 6.27 -4.18 9.68
CA LYS A 88 5.56 -3.42 10.71
C LYS A 88 4.09 -3.24 10.38
N LYS A 89 3.25 -3.36 11.40
CA LYS A 89 1.84 -2.96 11.36
C LYS A 89 1.71 -1.54 11.91
N TYR A 90 1.06 -0.66 11.16
CA TYR A 90 0.80 0.72 11.57
C TYR A 90 -0.62 0.84 12.11
N ASN A 91 -0.83 1.79 13.03
CA ASN A 91 -2.17 2.14 13.48
C ASN A 91 -2.94 2.78 12.32
N GLU A 92 -4.07 2.19 11.96
CA GLU A 92 -4.93 2.65 10.87
C GLU A 92 -5.50 4.05 11.14
N ASP A 93 -5.77 4.37 12.42
CA ASP A 93 -6.23 5.68 12.86
C ASP A 93 -5.07 6.64 13.23
N GLY A 94 -3.83 6.17 13.08
CA GLY A 94 -2.62 6.89 13.44
C GLY A 94 -2.29 8.06 12.51
N GLU A 95 -1.49 9.00 13.01
CA GLU A 95 -1.08 10.19 12.24
C GLU A 95 -0.33 9.83 10.95
N GLU A 96 0.48 8.77 10.98
CA GLU A 96 1.24 8.31 9.81
C GLU A 96 0.32 7.84 8.67
N MET A 97 -0.75 7.08 8.99
CA MET A 97 -1.72 6.62 7.99
C MET A 97 -2.49 7.81 7.40
N LYS A 98 -2.97 8.71 8.27
CA LYS A 98 -3.67 9.94 7.85
C LYS A 98 -2.79 10.80 6.94
N ARG A 99 -1.52 10.95 7.29
CA ARG A 99 -0.52 11.68 6.49
C ARG A 99 -0.29 11.00 5.14
N PHE A 100 -0.14 9.68 5.11
CA PHE A 100 0.03 8.91 3.88
C PHE A 100 -1.17 9.06 2.94
N ILE A 101 -2.39 8.86 3.45
CA ILE A 101 -3.64 9.02 2.70
C ILE A 101 -3.76 10.45 2.13
N LYS A 102 -3.44 11.47 2.93
CA LYS A 102 -3.43 12.87 2.48
C LYS A 102 -2.46 13.10 1.31
N ILE A 103 -1.25 12.52 1.37
CA ILE A 103 -0.27 12.64 0.29
C ILE A 103 -0.78 11.92 -0.97
N LEU A 104 -1.38 10.74 -0.84
CA LEU A 104 -1.99 10.00 -1.96
C LEU A 104 -3.11 10.79 -2.65
N TYR A 105 -4.08 11.33 -1.91
CA TYR A 105 -5.12 12.16 -2.53
C TYR A 105 -4.54 13.43 -3.19
N GLY A 106 -3.47 13.98 -2.62
CA GLY A 106 -2.71 15.08 -3.22
C GLY A 106 -1.96 14.73 -4.52
N THR A 107 -1.82 13.45 -4.86
CA THR A 107 -1.25 13.01 -6.15
C THR A 107 -2.30 12.79 -7.23
N GLN A 108 -3.53 12.44 -6.82
CA GLN A 108 -4.68 12.19 -7.71
C GLN A 108 -5.41 13.47 -8.15
N SER A 109 -5.12 14.60 -7.50
CA SER A 109 -5.75 15.92 -7.76
C SER A 109 -5.07 16.71 -8.88
N VAL A 110 -4.38 16.03 -9.80
CA VAL A 110 -3.70 16.60 -10.98
C VAL A 110 -4.31 16.05 -12.26
#